data_AF-A0AA38YZL2-F1
#
_entry.id   AF-A0AA38YZL2-F1
#
_cell.length_a   1.000
_cell.length_b   1.000
_cell.length_c   1.000
_cell.angle_alpha   90.00
_cell.angle_beta   90.00
_cell.angle_gamma   90.00
#
_symmetry.space_group_name_H-M   'P 1'
#
loop_
_entity.id
_entity.type
_entity.pdbx_description
1 polymer ?
#
loop_
_entity_poly.entity_id
_entity_poly.type
_entity_poly.pdbx_seq_one_letter_code
_entity_poly.pdbx_strand_id
1 'polypeptide(L)'
;MDAEEERLSKTHIHDQLVEINHNQEKRIRHEETKAQNLTTGFAVVQALILNSVVINKPSGSCKHWWVPFSLSLSVGVIYFITIFEVLRKWYLLLYHLDVNYLEQELILLEMHGGAPSWRNDQPLKPDVVKLLRRKAYITILISAMLAFQALMLHACRSFLCS
;
A
#
# COMPACT_ATOMS: atom_id res chain seq x y z
N MET A 1 -2.43 -44.42 14.28
CA MET A 1 -1.69 -43.15 14.16
C MET A 1 -1.43 -42.71 15.57
N ASP A 2 -0.16 -42.74 15.97
CA ASP A 2 0.23 -42.53 17.35
C ASP A 2 0.22 -41.03 17.67
N ALA A 3 -0.20 -40.66 18.88
CA ALA A 3 -0.33 -39.25 19.30
C ALA A 3 1.00 -38.45 19.18
N GLU A 4 2.14 -39.16 19.17
CA GLU A 4 3.47 -38.60 18.95
C GLU A 4 3.71 -38.23 17.48
N GLU A 5 3.24 -39.04 16.54
CA GLU A 5 3.33 -38.80 15.10
C GLU A 5 2.50 -37.58 14.67
N GLU A 6 1.31 -37.42 15.27
CA GLU A 6 0.44 -36.26 15.03
C GLU A 6 1.07 -34.95 15.54
N ARG A 7 1.70 -34.98 16.73
CA ARG A 7 2.42 -33.81 17.27
C ARG A 7 3.60 -33.42 16.42
N LEU A 8 4.37 -34.39 15.94
CA LEU A 8 5.54 -34.14 15.09
C LEU A 8 5.13 -33.50 13.75
N SER A 9 4.03 -33.97 13.16
CA SER A 9 3.45 -33.38 11.95
C SER A 9 3.00 -31.93 12.17
N LYS A 10 2.29 -31.64 13.28
CA LYS A 10 1.83 -30.28 13.60
C LYS A 10 2.98 -29.29 13.83
N THR A 11 4.04 -29.72 14.52
CA THR A 11 5.24 -28.89 14.71
C THR A 11 5.90 -28.55 13.38
N HIS A 12 6.03 -29.53 12.48
CA HIS A 12 6.62 -29.30 11.16
C HIS A 12 5.80 -28.29 10.32
N ILE A 13 4.47 -28.41 10.34
CA ILE A 13 3.57 -27.47 9.66
C ILE A 13 3.69 -26.06 10.25
N HIS A 14 3.75 -25.95 11.58
CA HIS A 14 3.93 -24.67 12.26
C HIS A 14 5.25 -23.98 11.84
N ASP A 15 6.35 -24.72 11.80
CA ASP A 15 7.65 -24.16 11.42
C ASP A 15 7.68 -23.69 9.95
N GLN A 16 7.03 -24.42 9.04
CA GLN A 16 6.87 -23.99 7.64
C GLN A 16 6.06 -22.68 7.53
N LEU A 17 4.97 -22.56 8.30
CA LEU A 17 4.15 -21.33 8.34
C LEU A 17 4.95 -20.12 8.83
N VAL A 18 5.78 -20.30 9.87
CA VAL A 18 6.68 -19.25 10.38
C VAL A 18 7.62 -18.74 9.28
N GLU A 19 8.25 -19.65 8.53
CA GLU A 19 9.16 -19.28 7.46
C GLU A 19 8.45 -18.54 6.31
N ILE A 20 7.27 -19.04 5.90
CA ILE A 20 6.44 -18.40 4.86
C ILE A 20 6.03 -16.99 5.30
N ASN A 21 5.55 -16.84 6.55
CA ASN A 21 5.13 -15.56 7.11
C ASN A 21 6.30 -14.57 7.16
N HIS A 22 7.48 -15.02 7.60
CA HIS A 22 8.68 -14.20 7.62
C HIS A 22 9.09 -13.72 6.21
N ASN A 23 8.99 -14.59 5.21
CA ASN A 23 9.28 -14.24 3.82
C ASN A 23 8.23 -13.28 3.23
N GLN A 24 6.96 -13.43 3.59
CA GLN A 24 5.89 -12.50 3.20
C GLN A 24 6.09 -11.11 3.83
N GLU A 25 6.52 -11.05 5.09
CA GLU A 25 6.82 -9.79 5.77
C GLU A 25 7.94 -9.00 5.07
N LYS A 26 8.98 -9.69 4.60
CA LYS A 26 10.03 -9.08 3.77
C LYS A 26 9.49 -8.51 2.46
N ARG A 27 8.58 -9.23 1.79
CA ARG A 27 7.92 -8.76 0.55
C ARG A 27 7.06 -7.53 0.81
N ILE A 28 6.33 -7.51 1.93
CA ILE A 28 5.49 -6.38 2.32
C ILE A 28 6.35 -5.13 2.57
N ARG A 29 7.46 -5.26 3.31
CA ARG A 29 8.40 -4.15 3.51
C ARG A 29 8.97 -3.63 2.18
N HIS A 30 9.26 -4.52 1.24
CA HIS A 30 9.73 -4.11 -0.08
C HIS A 30 8.68 -3.31 -0.86
N GLU A 31 7.43 -3.77 -0.88
CA GLU A 31 6.34 -3.05 -1.55
C GLU A 31 5.99 -1.73 -0.85
N GLU A 32 6.09 -1.67 0.49
CA GLU A 32 5.92 -0.44 1.25
C GLU A 32 6.99 0.60 0.88
N THR A 33 8.27 0.22 0.89
CA THR A 33 9.37 1.09 0.48
C THR A 33 9.21 1.54 -0.98
N LYS A 34 8.73 0.66 -1.86
CA LYS A 34 8.42 1.02 -3.25
C LYS A 34 7.31 2.07 -3.33
N ALA A 35 6.24 1.93 -2.55
CA ALA A 35 5.16 2.91 -2.48
C ALA A 35 5.66 4.27 -1.97
N GLN A 36 6.48 4.27 -0.92
CA GLN A 36 7.12 5.47 -0.38
C GLN A 36 8.02 6.14 -1.42
N ASN A 37 8.87 5.38 -2.10
CA ASN A 37 9.75 5.90 -3.15
C ASN A 37 8.96 6.50 -4.33
N LEU A 38 7.87 5.85 -4.76
CA LEU A 38 6.98 6.39 -5.80
C LEU A 38 6.31 7.70 -5.36
N THR A 39 5.84 7.76 -4.11
CA THR A 39 5.19 8.96 -3.55
C THR A 39 6.18 10.13 -3.44
N THR A 40 7.38 9.87 -2.96
CA THR A 40 8.46 10.86 -2.89
C THR A 40 8.85 11.32 -4.30
N GLY A 41 9.01 10.40 -5.24
CA GLY A 41 9.30 10.71 -6.64
C GLY A 41 8.23 11.60 -7.27
N PHE A 42 6.95 11.31 -7.04
CA PHE A 42 5.84 12.15 -7.47
C PHE A 42 5.95 13.58 -6.95
N ALA A 43 6.18 13.75 -5.64
CA ALA A 43 6.33 15.07 -5.03
C ALA A 43 7.52 15.85 -5.61
N VAL A 44 8.67 15.18 -5.81
CA VAL A 44 9.87 15.78 -6.41
C VAL A 44 9.61 16.21 -7.84
N VAL A 45 9.03 15.35 -8.69
CA VAL A 45 8.74 15.70 -10.09
C VAL A 45 7.75 16.87 -10.17
N GLN A 46 6.71 16.87 -9.35
CA GLN A 46 5.76 17.98 -9.30
C GLN A 46 6.43 19.29 -8.86
N ALA A 47 7.31 19.25 -7.85
CA ALA A 47 8.08 20.41 -7.43
C ALA A 47 9.03 20.92 -8.52
N LEU A 48 9.67 20.03 -9.29
CA LEU A 48 10.51 20.41 -10.42
C LEU A 48 9.71 21.10 -11.52
N ILE A 49 8.53 20.58 -11.86
CA ILE A 49 7.62 21.21 -12.84
C ILE A 49 7.25 22.62 -12.36
N LEU A 50 6.84 22.77 -11.10
CA LEU A 50 6.49 24.08 -10.54
C LEU A 50 7.67 25.05 -10.54
N ASN A 51 8.85 24.62 -10.11
CA ASN A 51 10.05 25.46 -10.09
C ASN A 51 10.44 25.92 -11.51
N SER A 52 10.35 25.04 -12.51
CA SER A 52 10.62 25.41 -13.90
C SER A 52 9.64 26.47 -14.43
N VAL A 53 8.38 26.41 -13.99
CA VAL A 53 7.35 27.42 -14.29
C VAL A 53 7.65 28.76 -13.59
N VAL A 54 8.04 28.72 -12.33
CA VAL A 54 8.35 29.93 -11.54
C VAL A 54 9.59 30.64 -12.07
N ILE A 55 10.65 29.90 -12.39
CA ILE A 55 11.93 30.46 -12.89
C ILE A 55 11.77 31.06 -14.29
N ASN A 56 11.08 30.36 -15.19
CA ASN A 56 10.93 30.78 -16.59
C ASN A 56 9.65 31.60 -16.83
N LYS A 57 9.17 32.33 -15.81
CA LYS A 57 7.91 33.08 -15.87
C LYS A 57 7.91 34.00 -17.11
N PRO A 58 7.05 33.78 -18.11
CA PRO A 58 7.00 34.65 -19.27
C PRO A 58 6.38 35.99 -18.88
N SER A 59 7.05 37.08 -19.22
CA SER A 59 6.57 38.44 -19.03
C SER A 59 5.31 38.69 -19.87
N GLY A 60 4.12 38.47 -19.29
CA GLY A 60 2.87 39.04 -19.77
C GLY A 60 2.01 38.22 -20.75
N SER A 61 2.25 36.92 -20.95
CA SER A 61 1.34 36.11 -21.81
C SER A 61 1.06 34.71 -21.25
N CYS A 62 -0.16 34.54 -20.72
CA CYS A 62 -0.73 33.25 -20.27
C CYS A 62 -1.01 32.29 -21.46
N LYS A 63 -0.65 32.60 -22.71
CA LYS A 63 -1.04 31.83 -23.91
C LYS A 63 -0.62 30.34 -23.89
N HIS A 64 0.45 30.00 -23.17
CA HIS A 64 1.00 28.64 -23.11
C HIS A 64 0.82 27.94 -21.75
N TRP A 65 -0.09 28.42 -20.89
CA TRP A 65 -0.32 27.86 -19.54
C TRP A 65 -0.74 26.38 -19.54
N TRP A 66 -1.37 25.93 -20.62
CA TRP A 66 -1.85 24.56 -20.78
C TRP A 66 -0.70 23.55 -20.91
N VAL A 67 0.51 23.96 -21.32
CA VAL A 67 1.66 23.06 -21.50
C VAL A 67 2.14 22.48 -20.15
N PRO A 68 2.55 23.29 -19.16
CA PRO A 68 2.93 22.77 -17.84
C PRO A 68 1.76 22.14 -17.09
N PHE A 69 0.53 22.62 -17.34
CA PHE A 69 -0.69 22.00 -16.80
C PHE A 69 -0.89 20.57 -17.31
N SER A 70 -0.84 20.37 -18.63
CA SER A 70 -0.99 19.06 -19.26
C SER A 70 0.12 18.09 -18.86
N LEU A 71 1.36 18.59 -18.76
CA LEU A 71 2.50 17.83 -18.28
C LEU A 71 2.31 17.38 -16.82
N SER A 72 1.97 18.30 -15.91
CA SER A 72 1.71 17.99 -14.49
C SER A 72 0.54 17.02 -14.31
N LEU A 73 -0.53 17.17 -15.11
CA LEU A 73 -1.68 16.28 -15.08
C LEU A 73 -1.31 14.87 -15.55
N SER A 74 -0.58 14.75 -16.66
CA SER A 74 -0.16 13.46 -17.23
C SER A 74 0.75 12.70 -16.26
N VAL A 75 1.73 13.40 -15.67
CA VAL A 75 2.59 12.83 -14.61
C VAL A 75 1.75 12.39 -13.42
N GLY A 76 0.81 13.21 -12.96
CA GLY A 76 -0.11 12.87 -11.87
C GLY A 76 -0.91 11.60 -12.13
N VAL A 77 -1.45 11.42 -13.34
CA VAL A 77 -2.19 10.20 -13.72
C VAL A 77 -1.29 8.96 -13.70
N ILE A 78 -0.07 9.06 -14.23
CA ILE A 78 0.88 7.93 -14.25
C ILE A 78 1.25 7.50 -12.82
N TYR A 79 1.60 8.47 -11.97
CA TYR A 79 1.92 8.19 -10.57
C TYR A 79 0.71 7.66 -9.79
N PHE A 80 -0.49 8.19 -10.06
CA PHE A 80 -1.71 7.71 -9.43
C PHE A 80 -1.99 6.24 -9.75
N ILE A 81 -1.93 5.85 -11.03
CA ILE A 81 -2.16 4.46 -11.45
C ILE A 81 -1.13 3.53 -10.80
N THR A 82 0.16 3.89 -10.86
CA THR A 82 1.24 3.05 -10.32
C THR A 82 1.15 2.89 -8.79
N ILE A 83 0.88 3.98 -8.06
CA ILE A 83 0.72 3.93 -6.61
C ILE A 83 -0.54 3.15 -6.23
N PHE A 84 -1.65 3.33 -6.96
CA PHE A 84 -2.87 2.56 -6.74
C PHE A 84 -2.65 1.05 -6.90
N GLU A 85 -1.91 0.63 -7.93
CA GLU A 85 -1.57 -0.78 -8.14
C GLU A 85 -0.72 -1.34 -7.00
N VAL A 86 0.28 -0.59 -6.52
CA VAL A 86 1.13 -0.99 -5.40
C VAL A 86 0.31 -1.09 -4.11
N LEU A 87 -0.54 -0.10 -3.82
CA LEU A 87 -1.41 -0.11 -2.64
C LEU A 87 -2.38 -1.29 -2.66
N ARG A 88 -2.95 -1.63 -3.82
CA ARG A 88 -3.82 -2.80 -3.96
C ARG A 88 -3.05 -4.10 -3.70
N LYS A 89 -1.84 -4.25 -4.25
CA LYS A 89 -0.99 -5.43 -4.02
C LYS A 89 -0.58 -5.54 -2.55
N TRP A 90 -0.15 -4.43 -1.95
CA TRP A 90 0.21 -4.35 -0.54
C TRP A 90 -0.98 -4.72 0.35
N TYR A 91 -2.17 -4.17 0.08
CA TYR A 91 -3.40 -4.53 0.80
C TYR A 91 -3.70 -6.02 0.74
N LEU A 92 -3.61 -6.63 -0.45
CA LEU A 92 -3.86 -8.06 -0.64
C LEU A 92 -2.83 -8.91 0.10
N LEU A 93 -1.54 -8.57 -0.01
CA LEU A 93 -0.46 -9.27 0.71
C LEU A 93 -0.64 -9.19 2.22
N LEU A 94 -0.97 -8.01 2.73
CA LEU A 94 -1.16 -7.78 4.15
C LEU A 94 -2.41 -8.49 4.68
N TYR A 95 -3.45 -8.65 3.84
CA TYR A 95 -4.60 -9.49 4.15
C TYR A 95 -4.23 -10.96 4.27
N HIS A 96 -3.48 -11.51 3.32
CA HIS A 96 -3.02 -12.90 3.38
C HIS A 96 -2.11 -13.16 4.59
N LEU A 97 -1.20 -12.22 4.90
CA LEU A 97 -0.34 -12.35 6.06
C LEU A 97 -1.14 -12.40 7.37
N ASP A 98 -2.16 -11.54 7.53
CA ASP A 98 -3.02 -11.54 8.72
C ASP A 98 -3.76 -12.87 8.89
N VAL A 99 -4.27 -13.45 7.80
CA VAL A 99 -4.95 -14.76 7.85
C VAL A 99 -3.96 -15.84 8.26
N ASN A 100 -2.76 -15.86 7.67
CA ASN A 100 -1.74 -16.84 8.01
C ASN A 100 -1.29 -16.74 9.49
N TYR A 101 -1.21 -15.54 10.06
CA TYR A 101 -0.90 -15.37 11.49
C TYR A 101 -2.00 -15.95 12.37
N LEU A 102 -3.26 -15.74 12.01
CA LEU A 102 -4.39 -16.31 12.76
C LEU A 102 -4.40 -17.85 12.68
N GLU A 103 -4.10 -18.42 11.52
CA GLU A 103 -3.94 -19.88 11.36
C GLU A 103 -2.80 -20.41 12.22
N GLN A 104 -1.67 -19.71 12.25
CA GLN A 104 -0.52 -20.09 13.06
C GLN A 104 -0.83 -20.08 14.57
N GLU A 105 -1.50 -19.03 15.08
CA GLU A 105 -1.93 -18.97 16.49
C GLU A 105 -2.86 -20.12 16.85
N LEU A 106 -3.74 -20.53 15.93
CA LEU A 106 -4.68 -21.62 16.14
C LEU A 106 -3.97 -22.98 16.23
N ILE A 107 -3.00 -23.24 15.35
CA ILE A 107 -2.18 -24.46 15.39
C ILE A 107 -1.38 -24.52 16.70
N LEU A 108 -0.84 -23.39 17.15
CA LEU A 108 -0.10 -23.31 18.41
C LEU A 108 -0.99 -23.59 19.64
N LEU A 109 -2.24 -23.11 19.64
CA LEU A 109 -3.22 -23.39 20.68
C LEU A 109 -3.61 -24.87 20.72
N GLU A 110 -3.77 -25.50 19.56
CA GLU A 110 -4.05 -26.94 19.46
C GLU A 110 -2.90 -27.79 20.03
N MET A 111 -1.65 -27.40 19.74
CA MET A 111 -0.47 -28.09 20.28
C MET A 111 -0.38 -28.03 21.81
N HIS A 112 -0.86 -26.95 22.44
CA HIS A 112 -0.85 -26.77 23.90
C HIS A 112 -2.02 -27.47 24.62
N GLY A 113 -2.82 -28.27 23.92
CA GLY A 113 -3.96 -28.98 24.53
C GLY A 113 -5.17 -28.08 24.79
N GLY A 114 -5.19 -26.85 24.24
CA GLY A 114 -6.43 -26.12 24.05
C GLY A 114 -7.31 -26.88 23.05
N ALA A 115 -8.63 -26.74 23.12
CA ALA A 115 -9.55 -27.36 22.16
C ALA A 115 -9.84 -26.43 20.98
N PRO A 116 -9.37 -26.73 19.75
CA PRO A 116 -9.98 -26.17 18.56
C PRO A 116 -10.43 -27.30 17.60
N SER A 117 -11.67 -27.76 17.73
CA SER A 117 -12.32 -28.59 16.71
C SER A 117 -13.29 -27.75 15.88
N TRP A 118 -12.77 -26.88 15.03
CA TRP A 118 -13.55 -26.27 13.94
C TRP A 118 -12.80 -26.46 12.62
N ARG A 119 -12.57 -27.72 12.24
CA ARG A 119 -12.36 -28.07 10.83
C ARG A 119 -13.71 -28.04 10.09
N ASN A 120 -14.43 -26.93 10.23
CA ASN A 120 -15.51 -26.54 9.35
C ASN A 120 -14.94 -25.43 8.47
N ASP A 121 -15.21 -25.49 7.18
CA ASP A 121 -14.73 -24.63 6.09
C ASP A 121 -15.11 -23.13 6.23
N GLN A 122 -14.98 -22.55 7.42
CA GLN A 122 -15.32 -21.18 7.70
C GLN A 122 -14.04 -20.34 7.60
N PRO A 123 -13.94 -19.41 6.64
CA PRO A 123 -12.73 -18.65 6.43
C PRO A 123 -12.40 -17.85 7.70
N LEU A 124 -11.20 -18.07 8.26
CA LEU A 124 -10.65 -17.24 9.32
C LEU A 124 -10.63 -15.78 8.83
N LYS A 125 -11.47 -14.94 9.41
CA LYS A 125 -11.58 -13.54 9.02
C LYS A 125 -10.67 -12.70 9.90
N PRO A 126 -9.83 -11.83 9.30
CA PRO A 126 -9.08 -10.86 10.08
C PRO A 126 -10.04 -9.90 10.79
N ASP A 127 -9.58 -9.39 11.94
CA ASP A 127 -10.32 -8.43 12.76
C ASP A 127 -10.84 -7.26 11.89
N VAL A 128 -12.16 -7.04 11.97
CA VAL A 128 -12.88 -5.97 11.26
C VAL A 128 -12.29 -4.60 11.55
N VAL A 129 -11.74 -4.37 12.75
CA VAL A 129 -11.08 -3.10 13.12
C VAL A 129 -9.78 -2.91 12.32
N LYS A 130 -8.96 -3.96 12.20
CA LYS A 130 -7.73 -3.92 11.38
C LYS A 130 -8.06 -3.68 9.91
N LEU A 131 -9.11 -4.33 9.39
CA LEU A 131 -9.57 -4.16 8.01
C LEU A 131 -10.05 -2.72 7.76
N LEU A 132 -10.84 -2.16 8.67
CA LEU A 132 -11.35 -0.79 8.57
C LEU A 132 -10.21 0.23 8.62
N ARG A 133 -9.26 0.06 9.54
CA ARG A 133 -8.08 0.93 9.66
C ARG A 133 -7.25 0.96 8.37
N ARG A 134 -7.06 -0.20 7.72
CA ARG A 134 -6.31 -0.31 6.45
C ARG A 134 -7.04 0.38 5.30
N LYS A 135 -8.36 0.20 5.20
CA LYS A 135 -9.17 0.90 4.21
C LYS A 135 -9.12 2.41 4.42
N ALA A 136 -9.29 2.87 5.66
CA ALA A 136 -9.19 4.27 6.01
C ALA A 136 -7.82 4.86 5.63
N TYR A 137 -6.72 4.16 5.94
CA TYR A 137 -5.38 4.58 5.56
C TYR A 137 -5.20 4.74 4.05
N ILE A 138 -5.60 3.75 3.26
CA ILE A 138 -5.53 3.81 1.78
C ILE A 138 -6.37 4.96 1.25
N THR A 139 -7.58 5.15 1.78
CA THR A 139 -8.47 6.27 1.39
C THR A 139 -7.85 7.62 1.71
N ILE A 140 -7.27 7.79 2.91
CA ILE A 140 -6.58 9.02 3.32
C ILE A 140 -5.39 9.29 2.38
N LEU A 141 -4.59 8.28 2.06
CA LEU A 141 -3.42 8.44 1.20
C LEU A 141 -3.82 8.86 -0.23
N ILE A 142 -4.83 8.20 -0.81
CA ILE A 142 -5.38 8.55 -2.12
C ILE A 142 -5.95 9.98 -2.11
N SER A 143 -6.70 10.34 -1.06
CA SER A 143 -7.27 11.68 -0.91
C SER A 143 -6.17 12.76 -0.80
N ALA A 144 -5.12 12.51 -0.03
CA ALA A 144 -3.99 13.42 0.11
C ALA A 144 -3.25 13.62 -1.22
N MET A 145 -3.05 12.56 -2.00
CA MET A 145 -2.44 12.64 -3.33
C MET A 145 -3.29 13.48 -4.30
N LEU A 146 -4.61 13.28 -4.32
CA LEU A 146 -5.52 14.05 -5.17
C LEU A 146 -5.53 15.53 -4.75
N ALA A 147 -5.55 15.81 -3.45
CA ALA A 147 -5.48 17.17 -2.93
C ALA A 147 -4.15 17.85 -3.31
N PHE A 148 -3.03 17.16 -3.17
CA PHE A 148 -1.72 17.66 -3.59
C PHE A 148 -1.68 17.94 -5.10
N GLN A 149 -2.19 17.02 -5.93
CA GLN A 149 -2.28 17.22 -7.37
C GLN A 149 -3.12 18.46 -7.71
N ALA A 150 -4.27 18.65 -7.06
CA ALA A 150 -5.12 19.82 -7.27
C ALA A 150 -4.40 21.13 -6.90
N LEU A 151 -3.66 21.15 -5.79
CA LEU A 151 -2.84 22.29 -5.37
C LEU A 151 -1.74 22.60 -6.40
N MET A 152 -1.04 21.58 -6.91
CA MET A 152 0.01 21.76 -7.91
C MET A 152 -0.54 22.33 -9.23
N LEU A 153 -1.69 21.83 -9.69
CA LEU A 153 -2.35 22.32 -10.89
C LEU A 153 -2.85 23.77 -10.72
N HIS A 154 -3.39 24.08 -9.53
CA HIS A 154 -3.80 25.45 -9.20
C HIS A 154 -2.59 26.40 -9.19
N ALA A 155 -1.49 26.00 -8.53
CA ALA A 155 -0.27 26.79 -8.46
C ALA A 155 0.33 27.05 -9.86
N CYS A 156 0.40 26.03 -10.72
CA CYS A 156 0.90 26.18 -12.09
C CYS A 156 0.11 27.24 -12.88
N ARG A 157 -1.22 27.26 -12.74
CA ARG A 157 -2.08 28.26 -13.39
C ARG A 157 -1.90 29.64 -12.77
N SER A 158 -1.92 29.73 -11.44
CA SER A 158 -1.84 31.00 -10.71
C SER A 158 -0.50 31.70 -10.94
N PHE A 159 0.64 31.00 -10.96
CA PHE A 159 1.93 31.63 -11.22
C PHE A 159 2.12 32.12 -12.66
N LEU A 160 1.56 31.43 -13.65
CA LEU A 160 1.68 31.78 -15.07
C LEU A 160 0.72 32.90 -15.51
N CYS A 161 -0.44 32.99 -14.87
CA CYS A 161 -1.52 33.90 -15.25
C CYS A 161 -1.81 34.98 -14.18
N SER A 162 -0.91 35.11 -13.20
CA SER A 162 -0.76 36.26 -12.29
C SER A 162 0.24 37.26 -12.84
#